data_AF-A0A7Y2NIW2-F1
#
_entry.id   AF-A0A7Y2NIW2-F1
#
_cell.length_a   1.000
_cell.length_b   1.000
_cell.length_c   1.000
_cell.angle_alpha   90.00
_cell.angle_beta   90.00
_cell.angle_gamma   90.00
#
_symmetry.space_group_name_H-M   'P 1'
#
loop_
_entity.id
_entity.type
_entity.pdbx_description
1 polymer ?
#
loop_
_entity_poly.entity_id
_entity_poly.type
_entity_poly.pdbx_seq_one_letter_code
_entity_poly.pdbx_strand_id
1 'polypeptide(L)'
;SPLTDFKKFTRRCDIGIIEGGCCNEENVEVLQDFRRNCDVLIALGQCAIMGGLPAMRNAIMHSDEPLRECLEEAFIDGRYIQNTTHNIPNDPALPLLLDEVYACTEVVEIDYNIPGCAPSGDIIFDTLIKLLAGKFHGFEREAIRFD
;
A
#
# COMPACT_ATOMS: atom_id res chain seq x y z
N SER A 1 10.10 -10.11 -2.63
CA SER A 1 8.97 -10.46 -1.74
C SER A 1 9.47 -10.50 -0.30
N PRO A 2 8.70 -10.04 0.69
CA PRO A 2 9.08 -10.13 2.12
C PRO A 2 9.34 -11.55 2.63
N LEU A 3 8.83 -12.58 1.93
CA LEU A 3 9.00 -13.99 2.30
C LEU A 3 10.20 -14.69 1.63
N THR A 4 10.93 -13.99 0.73
CA THR A 4 11.99 -14.59 -0.09
C THR A 4 13.20 -13.66 -0.19
N ASP A 5 14.38 -14.20 -0.47
CA ASP A 5 15.58 -13.36 -0.63
C ASP A 5 15.72 -12.66 -2.00
N PHE A 6 14.80 -12.91 -2.94
CA PHE A 6 14.81 -12.23 -4.24
C PHE A 6 14.55 -10.73 -4.09
N LYS A 7 15.55 -9.93 -4.47
CA LYS A 7 15.51 -8.45 -4.42
C LYS A 7 14.91 -7.81 -5.66
N LYS A 8 14.90 -8.53 -6.78
CA LYS A 8 14.32 -8.10 -8.06
C LYS A 8 13.56 -9.27 -8.67
N PHE A 9 12.64 -8.97 -9.58
CA PHE A 9 12.00 -9.99 -10.40
C PHE A 9 13.05 -10.74 -11.22
N THR A 10 13.10 -12.06 -11.04
CA THR A 10 13.97 -12.95 -11.82
C THR A 10 13.25 -13.58 -13.00
N ARG A 11 11.91 -13.50 -12.99
CA ARG A 11 11.00 -13.93 -14.03
C ARG A 11 9.67 -13.20 -13.86
N ARG A 12 8.86 -13.23 -14.90
CA ARG A 12 7.45 -12.83 -14.84
C ARG A 12 6.67 -13.80 -13.94
N CYS A 13 5.73 -13.27 -13.16
CA CYS A 13 4.87 -14.01 -12.25
C CYS A 13 3.45 -14.11 -12.83
N ASP A 14 2.78 -15.24 -12.63
CA ASP A 14 1.39 -15.37 -13.06
C ASP A 14 0.47 -14.47 -12.21
N ILE A 15 0.73 -14.42 -10.90
CA ILE A 15 -0.03 -13.62 -9.93
C ILE A 15 0.93 -12.77 -9.09
N GLY A 16 0.69 -11.46 -9.07
CA GLY A 16 1.25 -10.50 -8.13
C GLY A 16 0.22 -10.14 -7.06
N ILE A 17 0.65 -10.08 -5.80
CA ILE A 17 -0.19 -9.65 -4.67
C ILE A 17 0.49 -8.43 -4.05
N ILE A 18 -0.22 -7.29 -4.02
CA ILE A 18 0.27 -6.06 -3.42
C ILE A 18 -0.59 -5.69 -2.20
N GLU A 19 0.06 -5.34 -1.10
CA GLU A 19 -0.53 -4.77 0.10
C GLU A 19 0.06 -3.37 0.30
N GLY A 20 -0.66 -2.50 1.01
CA GLY A 20 -0.23 -1.12 1.25
C GLY A 20 -0.59 -0.17 0.09
N GLY A 21 -0.89 1.08 0.44
CA GLY A 21 -0.99 2.18 -0.54
C GLY A 21 0.39 2.75 -0.88
N CYS A 22 0.45 3.71 -1.79
CA CYS A 22 1.68 4.43 -2.13
C CYS A 22 1.81 5.69 -1.30
N CYS A 23 2.86 5.80 -0.46
CA CYS A 23 3.14 7.02 0.32
C CYS A 23 4.47 7.68 -0.05
N ASN A 24 5.31 7.04 -0.87
CA ASN A 24 6.59 7.55 -1.35
C ASN A 24 6.90 7.07 -2.77
N GLU A 25 7.94 7.64 -3.38
CA GLU A 25 8.37 7.32 -4.74
C GLU A 25 8.76 5.84 -4.92
N GLU A 26 9.42 5.22 -3.92
CA GLU A 26 9.83 3.81 -3.98
C GLU A 26 8.60 2.88 -4.04
N ASN A 27 7.52 3.20 -3.31
CA ASN A 27 6.28 2.44 -3.41
C ASN A 27 5.69 2.47 -4.81
N VAL A 28 5.72 3.64 -5.46
CA VAL A 28 5.23 3.81 -6.84
C VAL A 28 6.09 3.00 -7.81
N GLU A 29 7.41 3.08 -7.69
CA GLU A 29 8.34 2.31 -8.52
C GLU A 29 8.12 0.80 -8.37
N VAL A 30 8.03 0.31 -7.14
CA VAL A 30 7.78 -1.10 -6.83
C VAL A 30 6.43 -1.55 -7.38
N LEU A 31 5.36 -0.77 -7.18
CA LEU A 31 4.03 -1.10 -7.68
C LEU A 31 4.00 -1.18 -9.22
N GLN A 32 4.63 -0.23 -9.90
CA GLN A 32 4.76 -0.26 -11.35
C GLN A 32 5.61 -1.46 -11.83
N ASP A 33 6.67 -1.82 -11.10
CA ASP A 33 7.45 -3.01 -11.37
C ASP A 33 6.62 -4.29 -11.22
N PHE A 34 5.80 -4.39 -10.16
CA PHE A 34 4.86 -5.50 -9.99
C PHE A 34 3.90 -5.59 -11.18
N ARG A 35 3.27 -4.48 -11.57
CA ARG A 35 2.34 -4.45 -12.72
C ARG A 35 3.01 -4.90 -14.02
N ARG A 36 4.24 -4.49 -14.29
CA ARG A 36 5.00 -4.91 -15.49
C ARG A 36 5.39 -6.39 -15.47
N ASN A 37 5.58 -6.95 -14.28
CA ASN A 37 6.12 -8.30 -14.09
C ASN A 37 5.08 -9.34 -13.64
N CYS A 38 3.78 -9.02 -13.68
CA CYS A 38 2.72 -10.00 -13.45
C CYS A 38 1.60 -9.95 -14.47
N ASP A 39 0.98 -11.11 -14.71
CA ASP A 39 -0.19 -11.22 -15.58
C ASP A 39 -1.45 -10.74 -14.87
N VAL A 40 -1.62 -11.16 -13.60
CA VAL A 40 -2.71 -10.71 -12.73
C VAL A 40 -2.13 -10.01 -11.50
N LEU A 41 -2.55 -8.77 -11.25
CA LEU A 41 -2.20 -7.99 -10.06
C LEU A 41 -3.40 -7.85 -9.13
N ILE A 42 -3.23 -8.28 -7.88
CA ILE A 42 -4.26 -8.27 -6.84
C ILE A 42 -3.90 -7.24 -5.78
N ALA A 43 -4.79 -6.29 -5.52
CA ALA A 43 -4.72 -5.43 -4.34
C ALA A 43 -5.33 -6.14 -3.12
N LEU A 44 -4.50 -6.37 -2.11
CA LEU A 44 -4.85 -7.07 -0.88
C LEU A 44 -5.02 -6.06 0.26
N GLY A 45 -6.23 -5.96 0.78
CA GLY A 45 -6.56 -5.16 1.94
C GLY A 45 -6.86 -3.68 1.65
N GLN A 46 -7.45 -3.01 2.63
CA GLN A 46 -7.94 -1.64 2.48
C GLN A 46 -6.85 -0.63 2.12
N CYS A 47 -5.64 -0.79 2.64
CA CYS A 47 -4.54 0.13 2.32
C CYS A 47 -4.26 0.18 0.81
N ALA A 48 -4.23 -0.98 0.15
CA ALA A 48 -4.03 -1.05 -1.29
C ALA A 48 -5.25 -0.59 -2.10
N ILE A 49 -6.46 -0.89 -1.61
CA ILE A 49 -7.73 -0.62 -2.32
C ILE A 49 -8.14 0.86 -2.24
N MET A 50 -7.95 1.50 -1.09
CA MET A 50 -8.50 2.83 -0.80
C MET A 50 -7.57 3.71 0.07
N GLY A 51 -6.28 3.40 0.12
CA GLY A 51 -5.28 4.12 0.92
C GLY A 51 -5.27 3.73 2.40
N GLY A 52 -6.42 3.33 2.96
CA GLY A 52 -6.56 2.81 4.32
C GLY A 52 -6.24 3.84 5.40
N LEU A 53 -5.80 3.37 6.58
CA LEU A 53 -5.46 4.25 7.70
C LEU A 53 -4.37 5.29 7.36
N PRO A 54 -3.29 4.96 6.61
CA PRO A 54 -2.28 5.95 6.22
C PRO A 54 -2.84 7.15 5.44
N ALA A 55 -3.90 6.96 4.63
CA ALA A 55 -4.50 8.05 3.86
C ALA A 55 -5.25 9.08 4.73
N MET A 56 -5.44 8.82 6.03
CA MET A 56 -5.95 9.84 6.95
C MET A 56 -5.05 11.08 7.02
N ARG A 57 -3.74 10.96 6.72
CA ARG A 57 -2.84 12.13 6.65
C ARG A 57 -3.24 13.12 5.55
N ASN A 58 -3.95 12.68 4.51
CA ASN A 58 -4.40 13.55 3.41
C ASN A 58 -5.50 14.51 3.88
N ALA A 59 -6.24 14.14 4.93
CA ALA A 59 -7.46 14.83 5.36
C ALA A 59 -7.29 15.61 6.68
N ILE A 60 -6.10 16.14 6.97
CA ILE A 60 -5.89 17.04 8.12
C ILE A 60 -6.53 18.40 7.80
N MET A 61 -7.82 18.53 8.12
CA MET A 61 -8.70 19.59 7.61
C MET A 61 -8.29 21.01 7.99
N HIS A 62 -7.50 21.20 9.05
CA HIS A 62 -7.04 22.52 9.50
C HIS A 62 -5.70 22.94 8.89
N SER A 63 -5.07 22.07 8.08
CA SER A 63 -3.73 22.26 7.56
C SER A 63 -3.75 22.49 6.05
N ASP A 64 -3.06 23.53 5.59
CA ASP A 64 -2.79 23.73 4.16
C ASP A 64 -1.60 22.86 3.68
N GLU A 65 -0.82 22.29 4.60
CA GLU A 65 0.29 21.38 4.31
C GLU A 65 0.25 20.11 5.21
N PRO A 66 -0.75 19.21 5.06
CA PRO A 66 -0.95 18.06 5.94
C PRO A 66 0.27 17.16 6.14
N LEU A 67 1.01 16.86 5.05
CA LEU A 67 2.23 16.07 5.13
C LEU A 67 3.30 16.74 6.00
N ARG A 68 3.47 18.07 5.86
CA ARG A 68 4.47 18.79 6.63
C ARG A 68 4.15 18.72 8.12
N GLU A 69 2.90 18.95 8.49
CA GLU A 69 2.46 18.88 9.89
C GLU A 69 2.71 17.49 10.49
N CYS A 70 2.43 16.41 9.74
CA CYS A 70 2.78 15.06 10.19
C CYS A 70 4.28 14.88 10.48
N LEU A 71 5.15 15.46 9.65
CA LEU A 71 6.60 15.39 9.83
C LEU A 71 7.08 16.25 10.99
N GLU A 72 6.50 17.44 11.16
CA GLU A 72 6.81 18.35 12.26
C GLU A 72 6.41 17.72 13.61
N GLU A 73 5.21 17.14 13.72
CA GLU A 73 4.79 16.39 14.91
C GLU A 73 5.72 15.19 15.17
N ALA A 74 6.08 14.43 14.13
CA ALA A 74 6.89 13.23 14.28
C ALA A 74 8.35 13.50 14.66
N PHE A 75 8.92 14.63 14.22
CA PHE A 75 10.36 14.87 14.31
C PHE A 75 10.77 16.15 15.04
N ILE A 76 9.84 17.06 15.35
CA ILE A 76 10.15 18.36 15.97
C ILE A 76 9.26 18.59 17.20
N ASP A 77 7.95 18.64 17.03
CA ASP A 77 7.01 19.15 18.05
C ASP A 77 6.51 18.07 19.03
N GLY A 78 6.68 16.80 18.68
CA GLY A 78 6.22 15.68 19.49
C GLY A 78 6.75 15.73 20.93
N ARG A 79 5.87 15.50 21.90
CA ARG A 79 6.12 15.67 23.35
C ARG A 79 7.42 15.04 23.89
N TYR A 80 7.86 13.95 23.28
CA TYR A 80 9.00 13.15 23.74
C TYR A 80 10.19 13.20 22.78
N ILE A 81 10.15 14.07 21.77
CA ILE A 81 11.21 14.18 20.77
C ILE A 81 12.43 14.89 21.36
N GLN A 82 13.61 14.32 21.06
CA GLN A 82 14.92 14.88 21.42
C GLN A 82 15.72 15.24 20.17
N ASN A 83 15.13 16.08 19.31
CA ASN A 83 15.78 16.56 18.08
C ASN A 83 16.36 17.96 18.31
N THR A 84 17.64 18.04 18.69
CA THR A 84 18.31 19.32 18.93
C THR A 84 18.48 20.16 17.66
N THR A 85 18.45 19.54 16.48
CA THR A 85 18.64 20.24 15.20
C THR A 85 17.38 20.91 14.68
N HIS A 86 16.20 20.50 15.19
CA HIS A 86 14.88 20.94 14.70
C HIS A 86 14.69 20.77 13.18
N ASN A 87 15.40 19.81 12.59
CA ASN A 87 15.29 19.48 11.17
C ASN A 87 14.49 18.18 10.98
N ILE A 88 13.65 18.16 9.95
CA ILE A 88 13.06 16.93 9.42
C ILE A 88 14.16 16.14 8.69
N PRO A 89 14.27 14.81 8.89
CA PRO A 89 15.24 13.99 8.16
C PRO A 89 15.07 14.09 6.64
N ASN A 90 16.17 14.36 5.93
CA ASN A 90 16.19 14.60 4.49
C ASN A 90 17.44 14.02 3.79
N ASP A 91 18.00 12.94 4.32
CA ASP A 91 19.14 12.25 3.72
C ASP A 91 18.75 11.69 2.33
N PRO A 92 19.62 11.75 1.31
CA PRO A 92 19.34 11.19 -0.02
C PRO A 92 19.02 9.69 -0.04
N ALA A 93 19.32 8.94 1.03
CA ALA A 93 18.91 7.56 1.17
C ALA A 93 17.43 7.38 1.53
N LEU A 94 16.73 8.45 1.94
CA LEU A 94 15.30 8.43 2.22
C LEU A 94 14.52 8.72 0.93
N PRO A 95 13.51 7.90 0.59
CA PRO A 95 12.69 8.16 -0.58
C PRO A 95 11.85 9.41 -0.38
N LEU A 96 11.59 10.14 -1.46
CA LEU A 96 10.68 11.27 -1.44
C LEU A 96 9.26 10.79 -1.07
N LEU A 97 8.68 11.40 -0.04
CA LEU A 97 7.28 11.21 0.30
C LEU A 97 6.40 11.88 -0.77
N LEU A 98 5.32 11.20 -1.12
CA LEU A 98 4.26 11.78 -1.94
C LEU A 98 3.48 12.80 -1.11
N ASP A 99 2.93 13.80 -1.78
CA ASP A 99 2.04 14.81 -1.21
C ASP A 99 0.85 14.15 -0.49
N GLU A 100 0.25 13.13 -1.12
CA GLU A 100 -0.83 12.32 -0.57
C GLU A 100 -0.47 10.83 -0.51
N VAL A 101 -1.20 10.05 0.29
CA VAL A 101 -1.24 8.59 0.11
C VAL A 101 -2.23 8.27 -0.99
N TYR A 102 -1.79 7.48 -1.98
CA TYR A 102 -2.62 7.02 -3.08
C TYR A 102 -2.95 5.53 -2.96
N ALA A 103 -4.16 5.15 -3.33
CA ALA A 103 -4.54 3.77 -3.54
C ALA A 103 -3.79 3.20 -4.77
N CYS A 104 -3.60 1.87 -4.82
CA CYS A 104 -2.86 1.25 -5.92
C CYS A 104 -3.52 1.47 -7.28
N THR A 105 -4.86 1.53 -7.31
CA THR A 105 -5.67 1.77 -8.52
C THR A 105 -5.47 3.15 -9.14
N GLU A 106 -4.99 4.13 -8.35
CA GLU A 106 -4.66 5.47 -8.85
C GLU A 106 -3.31 5.50 -9.57
N VAL A 107 -2.46 4.49 -9.33
CA VAL A 107 -1.10 4.40 -9.88
C VAL A 107 -1.01 3.41 -11.03
N VAL A 108 -1.65 2.24 -10.91
CA VAL A 108 -1.63 1.18 -11.93
C VAL A 108 -2.99 0.46 -12.03
N GLU A 109 -3.21 -0.25 -13.13
CA GLU A 109 -4.37 -1.12 -13.29
C GLU A 109 -4.27 -2.36 -12.36
N ILE A 110 -5.33 -2.56 -11.57
CA ILE A 110 -5.50 -3.69 -10.65
C ILE A 110 -6.61 -4.60 -11.19
N ASP A 111 -6.32 -5.91 -11.28
CA ASP A 111 -7.25 -6.89 -11.82
C ASP A 111 -8.31 -7.32 -10.78
N TYR A 112 -7.88 -7.52 -9.53
CA TYR A 112 -8.75 -7.96 -8.44
C TYR A 112 -8.44 -7.25 -7.12
N ASN A 113 -9.47 -7.07 -6.29
CA ASN A 113 -9.37 -6.49 -4.97
C ASN A 113 -9.83 -7.51 -3.93
N ILE A 114 -9.03 -7.79 -2.90
CA ILE A 114 -9.40 -8.64 -1.77
C ILE A 114 -9.62 -7.74 -0.56
N PRO A 115 -10.87 -7.47 -0.13
CA PRO A 115 -11.16 -6.50 0.93
C PRO A 115 -10.85 -7.04 2.35
N GLY A 116 -10.56 -6.12 3.28
CA GLY A 116 -10.34 -6.36 4.71
C GLY A 116 -9.19 -5.53 5.32
N CYS A 117 -9.15 -5.38 6.65
CA CYS A 117 -8.09 -4.65 7.37
C CYS A 117 -7.60 -5.38 8.65
N ALA A 118 -7.14 -6.62 8.57
CA ALA A 118 -6.70 -7.34 7.37
C ALA A 118 -7.72 -8.37 6.85
N PRO A 119 -7.68 -8.72 5.55
CA PRO A 119 -8.50 -9.81 5.00
C PRO A 119 -8.27 -11.12 5.75
N SER A 120 -9.33 -11.90 5.97
CA SER A 120 -9.19 -13.18 6.68
C SER A 120 -8.40 -14.19 5.85
N GLY A 121 -7.69 -15.10 6.53
CA GLY A 121 -6.93 -16.16 5.87
C GLY A 121 -7.79 -17.04 4.95
N ASP A 122 -9.04 -17.30 5.35
CA ASP A 122 -10.00 -18.07 4.57
C ASP A 122 -10.38 -17.37 3.26
N ILE A 123 -10.60 -16.05 3.30
CA ILE A 123 -10.90 -15.25 2.10
C ILE A 123 -9.71 -15.24 1.15
N ILE A 124 -8.49 -15.04 1.68
CA ILE A 124 -7.26 -15.07 0.87
C ILE A 124 -7.11 -16.44 0.20
N PHE A 125 -7.23 -17.52 0.99
CA PHE A 125 -7.10 -18.88 0.50
C PHE A 125 -8.13 -19.22 -0.58
N ASP A 126 -9.42 -18.98 -0.30
CA ASP A 126 -10.51 -19.28 -1.23
C ASP A 126 -10.37 -18.50 -2.54
N THR A 127 -10.01 -17.22 -2.46
CA THR A 127 -9.79 -16.38 -3.63
C THR A 127 -8.67 -16.91 -4.51
N LEU A 128 -7.50 -17.21 -3.92
CA LEU A 128 -6.35 -17.71 -4.68
C LEU A 128 -6.63 -19.07 -5.32
N ILE A 129 -7.29 -19.98 -4.60
CA ILE A 129 -7.66 -21.31 -5.14
C ILE A 129 -8.64 -21.17 -6.30
N LYS A 130 -9.67 -20.31 -6.18
CA LYS A 130 -10.63 -20.06 -7.25
C LYS A 130 -10.00 -19.38 -8.46
N LEU A 131 -9.06 -18.44 -8.25
CA LEU A 131 -8.32 -17.80 -9.33
C LEU A 131 -7.45 -18.81 -10.09
N LEU A 132 -6.68 -19.63 -9.38
CA LEU A 132 -5.86 -20.69 -9.99
C LEU A 132 -6.70 -21.72 -10.74
N ALA A 133 -7.94 -21.98 -10.30
CA ALA A 133 -8.87 -22.89 -10.96
C ALA A 133 -9.63 -22.25 -12.14
N GLY A 134 -9.48 -20.94 -12.40
CA GLY A 134 -10.25 -20.21 -13.42
C GLY A 134 -11.74 -20.10 -13.08
N LYS A 135 -12.10 -20.15 -11.80
CA LYS A 135 -13.50 -20.19 -11.29
C LYS A 135 -13.82 -19.03 -10.34
N PHE A 136 -12.99 -18.00 -10.32
CA PHE A 136 -13.26 -16.83 -9.50
C PHE A 136 -14.31 -15.94 -10.19
N HIS A 137 -15.45 -15.73 -9.52
CA HIS A 137 -16.58 -14.95 -10.03
C HIS A 137 -16.94 -13.76 -9.12
N GLY A 138 -16.05 -13.40 -8.20
CA GLY A 138 -16.28 -12.39 -7.16
C GLY A 138 -16.56 -13.00 -5.79
N PHE A 139 -16.86 -12.12 -4.84
CA PHE A 139 -17.11 -12.47 -3.44
C PHE A 139 -18.60 -12.54 -3.16
N GLU A 140 -19.00 -13.52 -2.34
CA GLU A 140 -20.31 -13.54 -1.71
C GLU A 140 -20.42 -12.36 -0.74
N ARG A 141 -21.59 -11.71 -0.69
CA ARG A 141 -21.79 -10.47 0.08
C ARG A 141 -21.45 -10.65 1.56
N GLU A 142 -21.77 -11.81 2.12
CA GLU A 142 -21.59 -12.14 3.53
C GLU A 142 -20.12 -12.32 3.91
N ALA A 143 -19.26 -12.64 2.93
CA ALA A 143 -17.82 -12.80 3.10
C ALA A 143 -17.07 -11.47 3.03
N ILE A 144 -17.69 -10.40 2.52
CA ILE A 144 -17.03 -9.10 2.40
C ILE A 144 -16.95 -8.44 3.79
N ARG A 145 -15.71 -8.18 4.21
CA ARG A 145 -15.38 -7.37 5.38
C ARG A 145 -14.43 -6.27 4.94
N PHE A 146 -14.57 -5.12 5.60
CA PHE A 146 -13.73 -3.96 5.37
C PHE A 146 -12.90 -3.64 6.62
N ASP A 147 -13.41 -4.00 7.79
CA ASP A 147 -12.73 -3.97 9.07
C ASP A 147 -11.65 -5.05 9.22
#